data_AF-A0A7K0X1L5-F1
#
_entry.id   AF-A0A7K0X1L5-F1
#
_cell.length_a   1.000
_cell.length_b   1.000
_cell.length_c   1.000
_cell.angle_alpha   90.00
_cell.angle_beta   90.00
_cell.angle_gamma   90.00
#
_symmetry.space_group_name_H-M   'P 1'
#
loop_
_entity.id
_entity.type
_entity.pdbx_description
1 polymer ?
#
loop_
_entity_poly.entity_id
_entity_poly.type
_entity_poly.pdbx_seq_one_letter_code
_entity_poly.pdbx_strand_id
1 'polypeptide(L)'
;MSGFEVRTDALRTARSRLQELADDSASARSYSQDYLEITSADDGHLKNPVDGVAEDVRARLATLFDTVDRLLRDSGTELARAARWYDQSDEQAVRAADAQVAVLAQSGNGFRDLPEVPDTTPSDPGDYVPAEHGAPEAPEGPDDGEVIMAPGPIGQPWDQPTGGGMA
;
A
#
# COMPACT_ATOMS: atom_id res chain seq x y z
N MET A 1 -6.23 -6.73 17.49
CA MET A 1 -5.86 -6.64 16.05
C MET A 1 -5.80 -5.16 15.69
N SER A 2 -4.62 -4.61 15.38
CA SER A 2 -4.54 -3.23 14.88
C SER A 2 -5.04 -3.21 13.44
N GLY A 3 -6.08 -2.42 13.15
CA GLY A 3 -6.54 -2.21 11.78
C GLY A 3 -5.43 -1.54 10.96
N PHE A 4 -5.08 -2.13 9.83
CA PHE A 4 -4.18 -1.51 8.86
C PHE A 4 -4.98 -0.50 8.04
N GLU A 5 -4.72 0.80 8.26
CA GLU A 5 -5.33 1.90 7.51
C GLU A 5 -4.35 2.36 6.43
N VAL A 6 -4.78 2.33 5.16
CA VAL A 6 -4.01 2.89 4.05
C VAL A 6 -4.56 4.24 3.68
N ARG A 7 -3.70 5.26 3.70
CA ARG A 7 -4.07 6.61 3.27
C ARG A 7 -3.56 6.88 1.87
N THR A 8 -4.48 7.12 0.93
CA THR A 8 -4.12 7.28 -0.49
C THR A 8 -3.35 8.57 -0.77
N ASP A 9 -3.50 9.60 0.06
CA ASP A 9 -2.68 10.83 0.06
C ASP A 9 -1.21 10.55 0.40
N ALA A 10 -0.94 9.64 1.35
CA ALA A 10 0.40 9.21 1.69
C ALA A 10 1.07 8.48 0.53
N LEU A 11 0.33 7.61 -0.17
CA LEU A 11 0.84 6.92 -1.39
C LEU A 11 1.18 7.91 -2.51
N ARG A 12 0.33 8.92 -2.73
CA ARG A 12 0.57 9.99 -3.72
C ARG A 12 1.77 10.85 -3.34
N THR A 13 1.89 11.20 -2.05
CA THR A 13 3.06 11.95 -1.52
C THR A 13 4.35 11.16 -1.70
N ALA A 14 4.35 9.87 -1.38
CA ALA A 14 5.49 9.01 -1.59
C ALA A 14 5.88 8.93 -3.08
N ARG A 15 4.91 8.81 -3.99
CA ARG A 15 5.16 8.88 -5.44
C ARG A 15 5.84 10.20 -5.84
N SER A 16 5.34 11.36 -5.39
CA SER A 16 5.95 12.65 -5.73
C SER A 16 7.40 12.72 -5.27
N ARG A 17 7.72 12.23 -4.07
CA ARG A 17 9.10 12.15 -3.57
C ARG A 17 9.98 11.23 -4.41
N LEU A 18 9.45 10.11 -4.91
CA LEU A 18 10.20 9.24 -5.82
C LEU A 18 10.47 9.91 -7.18
N GLN A 19 9.55 10.76 -7.65
CA GLN A 19 9.76 11.55 -8.86
C GLN A 19 10.84 12.62 -8.66
N GLU A 20 10.80 13.36 -7.56
CA GLU A 20 11.85 14.32 -7.18
C GLU A 20 13.22 13.63 -7.09
N LEU A 21 13.29 12.45 -6.45
CA LEU A 21 14.53 11.69 -6.36
C LEU A 21 15.03 11.19 -7.72
N ALA A 22 14.12 10.90 -8.66
CA ALA A 22 14.50 10.53 -10.03
C ALA A 22 15.11 11.73 -10.77
N ASP A 23 14.54 12.93 -10.61
CA ASP A 23 15.07 14.17 -11.19
C ASP A 23 16.45 14.52 -10.59
N ASP A 24 16.63 14.32 -9.28
CA ASP A 24 17.93 14.48 -8.60
C ASP A 24 18.97 13.48 -9.14
N SER A 25 18.56 12.23 -9.37
CA SER A 25 19.45 11.20 -9.95
C SER A 25 19.89 11.53 -11.37
N ALA A 26 19.00 12.13 -12.18
CA ALA A 26 19.32 12.60 -13.53
C ALA A 26 20.33 13.77 -13.47
N SER A 27 20.17 14.67 -12.52
CA SER A 27 21.11 15.78 -12.28
C SER A 27 22.49 15.27 -11.84
N ALA A 28 22.54 14.29 -10.94
CA ALA A 28 23.79 13.64 -10.51
C ALA A 28 24.49 12.91 -11.65
N ARG A 29 23.74 12.28 -12.56
CA ARG A 29 24.28 11.67 -13.78
C ARG A 29 24.96 12.71 -14.66
N SER A 30 24.29 13.84 -14.94
CA SER A 30 24.90 14.93 -15.73
C SER A 30 26.20 15.40 -15.10
N TYR A 31 26.19 15.66 -13.80
CA TYR A 31 27.40 16.04 -13.06
C TYR A 31 28.54 15.02 -13.23
N SER A 32 28.24 13.72 -13.11
CA SER A 32 29.26 12.68 -13.30
C SER A 32 29.83 12.65 -14.73
N GLN A 33 29.02 13.00 -15.73
CA GLN A 33 29.45 13.04 -17.13
C GLN A 33 30.33 14.26 -17.41
N ASP A 34 29.95 15.42 -16.86
CA ASP A 34 30.63 16.69 -17.10
C ASP A 34 31.99 16.78 -16.38
N TYR A 35 32.08 16.25 -15.15
CA TYR A 35 33.27 16.42 -14.31
C TYR A 35 34.26 15.25 -14.34
N LEU A 36 33.86 14.09 -14.88
CA LEU A 36 34.78 12.96 -15.09
C LEU A 36 35.34 12.93 -16.52
N GLU A 37 35.01 13.91 -17.35
CA GLU A 37 35.59 14.03 -18.68
C GLU A 37 36.98 14.67 -18.61
N ILE A 38 38.01 13.87 -18.89
CA ILE A 38 39.41 14.33 -18.96
C ILE A 38 39.64 14.95 -20.34
N THR A 39 39.31 16.22 -20.48
CA THR A 39 39.36 16.97 -21.76
C THR A 39 40.77 17.41 -22.17
N SER A 40 41.71 17.58 -21.25
CA SER A 40 43.08 17.97 -21.59
C SER A 40 44.13 17.46 -20.59
N ALA A 41 45.09 16.69 -21.08
CA ALA A 41 46.36 16.45 -20.42
C ALA A 41 47.46 16.58 -21.49
N ASP A 42 48.39 17.50 -21.27
CA ASP A 42 49.48 17.82 -22.20
C ASP A 42 50.57 16.73 -22.30
N ASP A 43 50.50 15.69 -21.45
CA ASP A 43 51.49 14.60 -21.40
C ASP A 43 50.81 13.23 -21.52
N GLY A 44 50.92 12.62 -22.70
CA GLY A 44 50.23 11.38 -23.08
C GLY A 44 50.63 10.12 -22.30
N HIS A 45 51.69 10.17 -21.49
CA HIS A 45 52.22 9.00 -20.77
C HIS A 45 51.43 8.62 -19.51
N LEU A 46 50.80 9.57 -18.82
CA LEU A 46 49.91 9.31 -17.68
C LEU A 46 48.43 9.26 -18.09
N LYS A 47 48.11 9.75 -19.29
CA LYS A 47 46.75 9.89 -19.80
C LYS A 47 46.05 8.53 -19.98
N ASN A 48 46.68 7.57 -20.65
CA ASN A 48 46.02 6.30 -20.99
C ASN A 48 45.47 5.48 -19.80
N PRO A 49 46.22 5.23 -18.70
CA PRO A 49 45.68 4.47 -17.58
C PRO A 49 44.64 5.27 -16.76
N VAL A 50 44.81 6.59 -16.63
CA VAL A 50 43.87 7.44 -15.89
C VAL A 50 42.56 7.59 -16.67
N ASP A 51 42.63 7.80 -17.98
CA ASP A 51 41.46 7.84 -18.88
C ASP A 51 40.70 6.51 -18.84
N GLY A 52 41.42 5.37 -18.84
CA GLY A 52 40.80 4.05 -18.75
C GLY A 52 40.02 3.83 -17.44
N VAL A 53 40.58 4.27 -16.30
CA VAL A 53 39.89 4.19 -15.01
C VAL A 53 38.71 5.17 -14.96
N ALA A 54 38.87 6.39 -15.47
CA ALA A 54 37.80 7.38 -15.54
C ALA A 54 36.62 6.88 -16.37
N GLU A 55 36.89 6.25 -17.52
CA GLU A 55 35.86 5.70 -18.40
C GLU A 55 35.15 4.50 -17.76
N ASP A 56 35.87 3.57 -17.11
CA ASP A 56 35.24 2.45 -16.39
C ASP A 56 34.34 2.96 -15.24
N VAL A 57 34.82 3.96 -14.48
CA VAL A 57 34.02 4.59 -13.41
C VAL A 57 32.77 5.25 -13.99
N ARG A 58 32.88 6.01 -15.10
CA ARG A 58 31.73 6.63 -15.77
C ARG A 58 30.72 5.59 -16.26
N ALA A 59 31.17 4.52 -16.89
CA ALA A 59 30.29 3.45 -17.38
C ALA A 59 29.53 2.76 -16.24
N ARG A 60 30.21 2.50 -15.11
CA ARG A 60 29.59 1.94 -13.91
C ARG A 60 28.58 2.89 -13.28
N LEU A 61 28.94 4.17 -13.14
CA LEU A 61 28.02 5.20 -12.62
C LEU A 61 26.79 5.34 -13.51
N ALA A 62 26.97 5.38 -14.83
CA ALA A 62 25.85 5.43 -15.78
C ALA A 62 24.89 4.24 -15.59
N THR A 63 25.43 3.03 -15.45
CA THR A 63 24.63 1.81 -15.22
C THR A 63 23.88 1.86 -13.88
N LEU A 64 24.52 2.38 -12.83
CA LEU A 64 23.89 2.56 -11.52
C LEU A 64 22.75 3.58 -11.59
N PHE A 65 22.98 4.73 -12.22
CA PHE A 65 21.94 5.75 -12.40
C PHE A 65 20.76 5.23 -13.23
N ASP A 66 21.01 4.48 -14.31
CA ASP A 66 19.94 3.83 -15.10
C ASP A 66 19.13 2.84 -14.26
N THR A 67 19.78 2.15 -13.32
CA THR A 67 19.11 1.20 -12.43
C THR A 67 18.27 1.90 -11.37
N VAL A 68 18.80 2.96 -10.77
CA VAL A 68 18.09 3.79 -9.78
C VAL A 68 16.89 4.47 -10.42
N ASP A 69 17.06 5.12 -11.58
CA ASP A 69 15.99 5.81 -12.31
C ASP A 69 14.83 4.85 -12.64
N ARG A 70 15.16 3.65 -13.14
CA ARG A 70 14.16 2.60 -13.40
C ARG A 70 13.41 2.20 -12.13
N LEU A 71 14.13 1.88 -11.05
CA LEU A 71 13.53 1.46 -9.79
C LEU A 71 12.60 2.53 -9.21
N LEU A 72 13.00 3.81 -9.27
CA LEU A 72 12.19 4.93 -8.77
C LEU A 72 10.91 5.11 -9.59
N ARG A 73 11.00 5.03 -10.93
CA ARG A 73 9.85 5.15 -11.83
C ARG A 73 8.87 3.98 -11.68
N ASP A 74 9.39 2.75 -11.60
CA ASP A 74 8.58 1.55 -11.42
C ASP A 74 7.85 1.60 -10.06
N SER A 75 8.57 1.94 -8.99
CA SER A 75 8.00 2.11 -7.66
C SER A 75 6.93 3.20 -7.63
N GLY A 76 7.18 4.35 -8.27
CA GLY A 76 6.20 5.44 -8.38
C GLY A 76 4.94 5.02 -9.15
N THR A 77 5.10 4.18 -10.18
CA THR A 77 3.99 3.64 -10.98
C THR A 77 3.13 2.68 -10.16
N GLU A 78 3.75 1.80 -9.38
CA GLU A 78 3.03 0.88 -8.50
C GLU A 78 2.30 1.61 -7.36
N LEU A 79 2.91 2.63 -6.75
CA LEU A 79 2.23 3.49 -5.77
C LEU A 79 1.01 4.19 -6.37
N ALA A 80 1.12 4.69 -7.60
CA ALA A 80 -0.03 5.30 -8.30
C ALA A 80 -1.14 4.28 -8.56
N ARG A 81 -0.78 3.04 -8.92
CA ARG A 81 -1.74 1.95 -9.13
C ARG A 81 -2.44 1.57 -7.83
N ALA A 82 -1.68 1.40 -6.75
CA ALA A 82 -2.21 1.10 -5.43
C ALA A 82 -3.19 2.20 -4.96
N ALA A 83 -2.82 3.47 -5.07
CA ALA A 83 -3.70 4.58 -4.69
C ALA A 83 -5.04 4.53 -5.45
N ARG A 84 -5.02 4.30 -6.77
CA ARG A 84 -6.24 4.15 -7.57
C ARG A 84 -7.10 2.97 -7.14
N TRP A 85 -6.49 1.84 -6.79
CA TRP A 85 -7.23 0.67 -6.32
C TRP A 85 -7.93 0.92 -5.00
N TYR A 86 -7.27 1.59 -4.05
CA TYR A 86 -7.90 1.99 -2.80
C TYR A 86 -9.06 2.96 -3.02
N ASP A 87 -8.87 4.00 -3.85
CA ASP A 87 -9.96 4.95 -4.17
C ASP A 87 -11.18 4.20 -4.76
N GLN A 88 -10.95 3.29 -5.71
CA GLN A 88 -12.01 2.50 -6.33
C GLN A 88 -12.72 1.57 -5.34
N SER A 89 -11.97 0.96 -4.42
CA SER A 89 -12.52 0.11 -3.37
C SER A 89 -13.39 0.91 -2.41
N ASP A 90 -12.93 2.09 -1.99
CA ASP A 90 -13.67 2.98 -1.09
C ASP A 90 -14.97 3.46 -1.76
N GLU A 91 -14.92 3.86 -3.03
CA GLU A 91 -16.11 4.24 -3.81
C GLU A 91 -17.11 3.08 -3.97
N GLN A 92 -16.63 1.85 -4.10
CA GLN A 92 -17.50 0.67 -4.17
C GLN A 92 -18.15 0.38 -2.82
N ALA A 93 -17.41 0.51 -1.72
CA ALA A 93 -17.91 0.32 -0.36
C ALA A 93 -19.00 1.35 -0.02
N VAL A 94 -18.77 2.63 -0.35
CA VAL A 94 -19.77 3.70 -0.16
C VAL A 94 -21.04 3.42 -0.97
N ARG A 95 -20.91 3.06 -2.25
CA ARG A 95 -22.08 2.71 -3.09
C ARG A 95 -22.85 1.51 -2.56
N ALA A 96 -22.16 0.50 -2.04
CA ALA A 96 -22.80 -0.66 -1.44
C ALA A 96 -23.57 -0.30 -0.17
N ALA A 97 -23.01 0.58 0.68
CA ALA A 97 -23.68 1.08 1.87
C ALA A 97 -24.93 1.90 1.51
N ASP A 98 -24.84 2.81 0.55
CA ASP A 98 -25.97 3.61 0.07
C ASP A 98 -27.10 2.73 -0.49
N ALA A 99 -26.75 1.68 -1.25
CA ALA A 99 -27.71 0.72 -1.76
C ALA A 99 -28.45 -0.02 -0.63
N GLN A 100 -27.74 -0.42 0.43
CA GLN A 100 -28.36 -1.06 1.60
C GLN A 100 -29.31 -0.10 2.33
N VAL A 101 -28.91 1.16 2.53
CA VAL A 101 -29.77 2.19 3.13
C VAL A 101 -31.03 2.42 2.28
N ALA A 102 -30.90 2.48 0.96
CA ALA A 102 -32.05 2.63 0.06
C ALA A 102 -33.03 1.45 0.14
N VAL A 103 -32.52 0.21 0.21
CA VAL A 103 -33.34 -1.00 0.41
C VAL A 103 -34.09 -0.93 1.74
N LEU A 104 -33.40 -0.56 2.82
CA LEU A 104 -34.04 -0.40 4.14
C LEU A 104 -35.14 0.67 4.12
N ALA A 105 -34.90 1.81 3.46
CA ALA A 105 -35.88 2.88 3.32
C ALA A 105 -37.12 2.46 2.51
N GLN A 106 -36.94 1.73 1.41
CA GLN A 106 -38.03 1.23 0.56
C GLN A 106 -38.85 0.13 1.23
N SER A 107 -38.23 -0.67 2.12
CA SER A 107 -38.91 -1.79 2.77
C SER A 107 -40.05 -1.38 3.69
N GLY A 108 -40.19 -0.09 4.06
CA GLY A 108 -41.39 0.49 4.71
C GLY A 108 -41.82 -0.12 6.06
N ASN A 109 -41.17 -1.19 6.50
CA ASN A 109 -41.62 -2.11 7.54
C ASN A 109 -40.68 -2.14 8.76
N GLY A 110 -39.60 -1.34 8.79
CA GLY A 110 -38.58 -1.45 9.83
C GLY A 110 -39.02 -1.09 11.25
N PHE A 111 -40.15 -0.40 11.43
CA PHE A 111 -40.58 0.08 12.76
C PHE A 111 -42.08 0.00 13.04
N ARG A 112 -42.91 -0.52 12.10
CA ARG A 112 -44.36 -0.56 12.30
C ARG A 112 -44.88 -1.80 13.05
N ASP A 113 -44.10 -2.89 13.05
CA ASP A 113 -44.48 -4.15 13.70
C ASP A 113 -43.48 -4.58 14.78
N LEU A 114 -42.76 -3.64 15.39
CA LEU A 114 -42.18 -3.97 16.70
C LEU A 114 -43.35 -4.10 17.66
N PRO A 115 -43.56 -5.27 18.31
CA PRO A 115 -44.54 -5.34 19.38
C PRO A 115 -44.23 -4.20 20.35
N GLU A 116 -45.26 -3.46 20.79
CA GLU A 116 -45.09 -2.48 21.86
C GLU A 116 -44.30 -3.16 22.97
N VAL A 117 -43.02 -2.79 23.09
CA VAL A 117 -42.21 -3.26 24.19
C VAL A 117 -42.87 -2.60 25.39
N PRO A 118 -43.44 -3.37 26.33
CA PRO A 118 -44.04 -2.78 27.51
C PRO A 118 -43.00 -1.86 28.13
N ASP A 119 -43.42 -0.64 28.45
CA ASP A 119 -42.56 0.33 29.10
C ASP A 119 -42.13 -0.27 30.45
N THR A 120 -40.95 -0.90 30.47
CA THR A 120 -40.36 -1.49 31.66
C THR A 120 -39.55 -0.46 32.44
N THR A 121 -39.60 0.82 32.03
CA THR A 121 -39.00 1.89 32.80
C THR A 121 -39.75 1.95 34.13
N PRO A 122 -39.09 1.66 35.27
CA PRO A 122 -39.75 1.72 36.56
C PRO A 122 -40.31 3.12 36.78
N SER A 123 -41.57 3.22 37.24
CA SER A 123 -42.18 4.52 37.56
C SER A 123 -41.46 5.28 38.67
N ASP A 124 -40.59 4.58 39.41
CA ASP A 124 -39.70 5.11 40.42
C ASP A 124 -38.24 4.72 40.11
N PRO A 125 -37.37 5.68 39.73
CA PRO A 125 -35.96 5.40 39.45
C PRO A 125 -35.17 4.88 40.67
N GLY A 126 -35.76 4.88 41.87
CA GLY A 126 -35.14 4.39 43.11
C GLY A 126 -35.18 2.87 43.32
N ASP A 127 -36.04 2.13 42.61
CA ASP A 127 -36.26 0.68 42.83
C ASP A 127 -35.46 -0.23 41.88
N TYR A 128 -34.50 0.32 41.13
CA TYR A 128 -33.61 -0.49 40.32
C TYR A 128 -32.63 -1.27 41.21
N VAL A 129 -32.99 -2.51 41.54
CA VAL A 129 -32.06 -3.53 42.03
C VAL A 129 -31.51 -4.22 40.78
N PRO A 130 -30.24 -4.01 40.39
CA PRO A 130 -29.65 -4.77 39.29
C PRO A 130 -29.82 -6.24 39.61
N ALA A 131 -30.33 -7.03 38.65
CA ALA A 131 -30.30 -8.48 38.80
C ALA A 131 -28.86 -8.87 39.11
N GLU A 132 -28.66 -9.65 40.18
CA GLU A 132 -27.39 -10.30 40.48
C GLU A 132 -27.11 -11.31 39.36
N HIS A 133 -26.77 -10.81 38.19
CA HIS A 133 -26.19 -11.59 37.12
C HIS A 133 -24.82 -12.00 37.65
N GLY A 134 -24.79 -13.21 38.21
CA GLY A 134 -23.55 -13.90 38.53
C GLY A 134 -22.58 -13.70 37.38
N ALA A 135 -21.39 -13.20 37.71
CA ALA A 135 -20.36 -12.89 36.75
C ALA A 135 -20.24 -14.08 35.79
N PRO A 136 -20.47 -13.90 34.48
CA PRO A 136 -20.23 -14.98 33.53
C PRO A 136 -18.78 -15.40 33.72
N GLU A 137 -18.57 -16.68 34.04
CA GLU A 137 -17.25 -17.28 34.07
C GLU A 137 -16.56 -16.93 32.76
N ALA A 138 -15.38 -16.32 32.86
CA ALA A 138 -14.61 -15.95 31.70
C ALA A 138 -14.38 -17.23 30.87
N PRO A 139 -14.79 -17.27 29.59
CA PRO A 139 -14.52 -18.43 28.76
C PRO A 139 -13.00 -18.63 28.72
N GLU A 140 -12.56 -19.80 29.17
CA GLU A 140 -11.19 -20.27 28.97
C GLU A 140 -10.91 -20.22 27.47
N GLY A 141 -10.11 -19.23 27.06
CA GLY A 141 -9.77 -19.05 25.65
C GLY A 141 -8.98 -20.25 25.15
N PRO A 142 -9.21 -20.71 23.92
CA PRO A 142 -8.34 -21.70 23.31
C PRO A 142 -6.93 -21.11 23.19
N ASP A 143 -6.02 -21.77 23.89
CA ASP A 143 -4.61 -21.80 23.56
C ASP A 143 -4.46 -22.28 22.10
N ASP A 144 -3.30 -21.99 21.50
CA ASP A 144 -2.89 -22.50 20.17
C ASP A 144 -3.15 -21.55 18.98
N GLY A 145 -2.29 -20.54 18.84
CA GLY A 145 -1.49 -20.25 17.63
C GLY A 145 -2.07 -20.41 16.20
N GLU A 146 -3.37 -20.28 15.96
CA GLU A 146 -3.90 -20.31 14.60
C GLU A 146 -3.78 -18.92 13.94
N VAL A 147 -2.73 -18.77 13.13
CA VAL A 147 -2.52 -17.61 12.26
C VAL A 147 -3.61 -17.61 11.21
N ILE A 148 -4.65 -16.80 11.41
CA ILE A 148 -5.64 -16.49 10.37
C ILE A 148 -4.95 -15.62 9.31
N MET A 149 -4.38 -16.28 8.30
CA MET A 149 -3.98 -15.62 7.07
C MET A 149 -5.24 -15.10 6.37
N ALA A 150 -5.33 -13.79 6.18
CA ALA A 150 -6.37 -13.20 5.35
C ALA A 150 -6.36 -13.87 3.96
N PRO A 151 -7.52 -14.19 3.36
CA PRO A 151 -7.56 -14.75 2.02
C PRO A 151 -6.89 -13.77 1.06
N GLY A 152 -5.75 -14.18 0.50
CA GLY A 152 -5.13 -13.49 -0.61
C GLY A 152 -6.10 -13.33 -1.78
N PRO A 153 -5.82 -12.41 -2.71
CA PRO A 153 -6.72 -12.10 -3.82
C PRO A 153 -7.12 -13.36 -4.59
N ILE A 154 -8.42 -13.59 -4.72
CA ILE A 154 -8.99 -14.66 -5.55
C ILE A 154 -8.70 -14.31 -7.01
N GLY A 155 -7.71 -15.01 -7.58
CA GLY A 155 -7.53 -15.16 -9.03
C GLY A 155 -6.65 -14.13 -9.72
N GLN A 156 -5.37 -14.46 -9.91
CA GLN A 156 -4.67 -14.14 -11.15
C GLN A 156 -4.05 -15.42 -11.74
N PRO A 157 -4.51 -15.89 -12.91
CA PRO A 157 -3.95 -17.04 -13.61
C PRO A 157 -2.82 -16.60 -14.55
N TRP A 158 -1.69 -16.14 -14.00
CA TRP A 158 -0.50 -15.85 -14.81
C TRP A 158 0.77 -16.18 -14.02
N ASP A 159 1.07 -17.48 -13.92
CA ASP A 159 2.45 -17.98 -14.03
C ASP A 159 2.42 -19.50 -13.99
N GLN A 160 2.19 -20.13 -15.15
CA GLN A 160 2.77 -21.42 -15.40
C GLN A 160 4.05 -21.19 -16.21
N PRO A 161 5.23 -21.56 -15.69
CA PRO A 161 6.40 -21.69 -16.55
C PRO A 161 6.13 -22.85 -17.50
N THR A 162 5.79 -22.56 -18.75
CA THR A 162 5.87 -23.56 -19.80
C THR A 162 7.32 -24.00 -19.90
N GLY A 163 7.60 -25.18 -19.35
CA GLY A 163 8.84 -25.89 -19.56
C GLY A 163 9.09 -26.07 -21.05
N GLY A 164 10.01 -25.26 -21.57
CA GLY A 164 10.66 -25.50 -22.85
C GLY A 164 11.86 -26.40 -22.62
N GLY A 165 11.60 -27.69 -22.46
CA GLY A 165 12.61 -28.73 -22.56
C GLY A 165 12.77 -29.19 -24.01
N MET A 166 14.03 -29.29 -24.42
CA MET A 166 14.60 -30.08 -25.52
C MET A 166 14.42 -29.58 -26.96
N ALA A 167 15.53 -29.15 -27.56
CA ALA A 167 16.34 -30.02 -28.42
C ALA A 167 17.81 -29.56 -28.42
#